data_AF-A0A558ANV1-F1
#
_entry.id   AF-A0A558ANV1-F1
#
_cell.length_a   1.000
_cell.length_b   1.000
_cell.length_c   1.000
_cell.angle_alpha   90.00
_cell.angle_beta   90.00
_cell.angle_gamma   90.00
#
_symmetry.space_group_name_H-M   'P 1'
#
loop_
_entity.id
_entity.type
_entity.pdbx_description
1 polymer ?
#
loop_
_entity_poly.entity_id
_entity_poly.type
_entity_poly.pdbx_seq_one_letter_code
_entity_poly.pdbx_strand_id
1 'polypeptide(L)'
;MDADPITTLGDIRAVVVAARKGGAEREQLLDALAALRAVRDELSAWEPELISAARSNGTSWAALAPALGVASRQAAERRYLRLRPSDTGEATGEARVDAQRDKRAGDRAVAEWARRNAGSLRKLAGQVSALEGLGAAAQDSADRVGDALGTDNPADLLSPLAASHPHLVEHHRGLADQLAGIAEHTDRLRRDAAVQRRTQR
;
A
#
# COMPACT_ATOMS: atom_id res chain seq x y z
N MET A 1 -4.80 4.41 26.52
CA MET A 1 -5.02 3.57 27.72
C MET A 1 -5.41 2.23 27.13
N ASP A 2 -4.44 1.33 26.96
CA ASP A 2 -4.69 0.06 26.29
C ASP A 2 -5.68 -0.72 27.14
N ALA A 3 -6.90 -0.86 26.64
CA ALA A 3 -7.93 -1.63 27.31
C ALA A 3 -7.46 -3.08 27.38
N ASP A 4 -7.50 -3.67 28.57
CA ASP A 4 -7.15 -5.06 28.77
C ASP A 4 -7.99 -5.96 27.81
N PRO A 5 -7.35 -6.80 26.98
CA PRO A 5 -8.05 -7.63 26.01
C PRO A 5 -9.08 -8.56 26.65
N ILE A 6 -8.83 -9.01 27.88
CA ILE A 6 -9.73 -9.89 28.64
C ILE A 6 -11.00 -9.13 29.02
N THR A 7 -10.84 -7.91 29.53
CA THR A 7 -11.94 -7.02 29.86
C THR A 7 -12.76 -6.67 28.61
N THR A 8 -12.08 -6.33 27.52
CA THR A 8 -12.70 -6.01 26.21
C THR A 8 -13.53 -7.17 25.66
N LEU A 9 -13.04 -8.42 25.77
CA LEU A 9 -13.80 -9.60 25.38
C LEU A 9 -15.05 -9.83 26.25
N GLY A 10 -14.98 -9.49 27.53
CA GLY A 10 -16.12 -9.51 28.45
C GLY A 10 -17.23 -8.57 27.99
N ASP A 11 -16.87 -7.35 27.62
CA ASP A 11 -17.80 -6.32 27.16
C ASP A 11 -18.44 -6.70 25.81
N ILE A 12 -17.65 -7.18 24.86
CA ILE A 12 -18.16 -7.71 23.57
C ILE A 12 -19.17 -8.83 23.82
N ARG A 13 -18.86 -9.76 24.74
CA ARG A 13 -19.75 -10.87 25.08
C ARG A 13 -21.07 -10.38 25.68
N ALA A 14 -21.04 -9.36 26.53
CA ALA A 14 -22.25 -8.77 27.10
C ALA A 14 -23.15 -8.18 26.01
N VAL A 15 -22.58 -7.43 25.05
CA VAL A 15 -23.33 -6.89 23.90
C VAL A 15 -23.88 -8.00 23.01
N VAL A 16 -23.13 -9.06 22.74
CA VAL A 16 -23.62 -10.23 21.98
C VAL A 16 -24.81 -10.90 22.68
N VAL A 17 -24.79 -11.02 24.00
CA VAL A 17 -25.91 -11.57 24.78
C VAL A 17 -27.13 -10.66 24.72
N ALA A 18 -26.95 -9.34 24.83
CA ALA A 18 -28.02 -8.36 24.69
C ALA A 18 -28.63 -8.39 23.28
N ALA A 19 -27.80 -8.44 22.24
CA ALA A 19 -28.23 -8.50 20.83
C ALA A 19 -29.07 -9.75 20.53
N ARG A 20 -28.67 -10.92 21.05
CA ARG A 20 -29.44 -12.17 20.92
C ARG A 20 -30.81 -12.12 21.58
N LYS A 21 -30.97 -11.26 22.59
CA LYS A 21 -32.25 -11.01 23.27
C LYS A 21 -33.04 -9.85 22.63
N GLY A 22 -32.55 -9.27 21.53
CA GLY A 22 -33.16 -8.12 20.85
C GLY A 22 -32.99 -6.78 21.58
N GLY A 23 -32.06 -6.69 22.54
CA GLY A 23 -31.92 -5.54 23.45
C GLY A 23 -30.59 -4.78 23.35
N ALA A 24 -29.86 -4.86 22.23
CA ALA A 24 -28.65 -4.07 22.01
C ALA A 24 -28.94 -2.86 21.11
N GLU A 25 -28.47 -1.69 21.52
CA GLU A 25 -28.60 -0.47 20.73
C GLU A 25 -27.59 -0.45 19.56
N ARG A 26 -27.86 0.37 18.54
CA ARG A 26 -27.03 0.44 17.33
C ARG A 26 -25.58 0.82 17.64
N GLU A 27 -25.40 1.81 18.50
CA GLU A 27 -24.11 2.34 18.91
C GLU A 27 -23.31 1.26 19.66
N GLN A 28 -23.95 0.55 20.60
CA GLN A 28 -23.35 -0.58 21.34
C GLN A 28 -22.87 -1.70 20.39
N LEU A 29 -23.63 -1.99 19.33
CA LEU A 29 -23.25 -2.98 18.33
C LEU A 29 -22.03 -2.54 17.51
N LEU A 30 -21.97 -1.27 17.11
CA LEU A 30 -20.84 -0.73 16.35
C LEU A 30 -19.56 -0.71 17.20
N ASP A 31 -19.67 -0.29 18.46
CA ASP A 31 -18.55 -0.29 19.41
C ASP A 31 -18.05 -1.71 19.68
N ALA A 32 -18.95 -2.67 19.88
CA ALA A 32 -18.57 -4.08 20.06
C ALA A 32 -17.89 -4.67 18.81
N LEU A 33 -18.30 -4.27 17.60
CA LEU A 33 -17.64 -4.70 16.37
C LEU A 33 -16.24 -4.08 16.21
N ALA A 34 -16.07 -2.81 16.58
CA ALA A 34 -14.76 -2.16 16.57
C ALA A 34 -13.82 -2.79 17.60
N ALA A 35 -14.30 -3.04 18.82
CA ALA A 35 -13.56 -3.74 19.86
C ALA A 35 -13.19 -5.17 19.44
N LEU A 36 -14.12 -5.90 18.81
CA LEU A 36 -13.86 -7.25 18.30
C LEU A 36 -12.80 -7.26 17.20
N ARG A 37 -12.76 -6.23 16.36
CA ARG A 37 -11.69 -6.08 15.36
C ARG A 37 -10.34 -5.86 16.03
N ALA A 38 -10.25 -4.94 16.99
CA ALA A 38 -9.00 -4.67 17.72
C ALA A 38 -8.44 -5.93 18.40
N VAL A 39 -9.30 -6.70 19.07
CA VAL A 39 -8.89 -7.98 19.69
C VAL A 39 -8.42 -8.98 18.63
N ARG A 40 -9.07 -9.07 17.47
CA ARG A 40 -8.61 -9.97 16.39
C ARG A 40 -7.26 -9.55 15.83
N ASP A 41 -7.00 -8.25 15.73
CA ASP A 41 -5.72 -7.74 15.26
C ASP A 41 -4.59 -8.12 16.23
N GLU A 42 -4.82 -7.98 17.54
CA GLU A 42 -3.88 -8.38 18.59
C GLU A 42 -3.62 -9.90 18.61
N LEU A 43 -4.69 -10.71 18.57
CA LEU A 43 -4.56 -12.17 18.48
C LEU A 43 -3.83 -12.61 17.20
N SER A 44 -4.05 -11.91 16.09
CA SER A 44 -3.36 -12.18 14.82
C SER A 44 -1.87 -11.85 14.89
N ALA A 45 -1.48 -10.85 15.69
CA ALA A 45 -0.07 -10.49 15.90
C ALA A 45 0.67 -11.52 16.78
N TRP A 46 -0.01 -12.13 17.76
CA TRP A 46 0.59 -13.17 18.60
C TRP A 46 0.84 -14.49 17.87
N GLU A 47 0.02 -14.84 16.88
CA GLU A 47 0.15 -16.10 16.14
C GLU A 47 1.55 -16.31 15.52
N PRO A 48 2.12 -15.38 14.71
CA PRO A 48 3.47 -15.53 14.19
C PRO A 48 4.57 -15.51 15.28
N GLU A 49 4.38 -14.78 16.39
CA GLU A 49 5.32 -14.78 17.52
C GLU A 49 5.38 -16.16 18.20
N LEU A 50 4.22 -16.75 18.48
CA LEU A 50 4.10 -18.09 19.06
C LEU A 50 4.68 -19.17 18.12
N ILE A 51 4.41 -19.07 16.81
CA ILE A 51 5.00 -19.96 15.81
C ILE A 51 6.53 -19.81 15.80
N SER A 52 7.03 -18.57 15.78
CA SER A 52 8.48 -18.30 15.79
C SER A 52 9.15 -18.86 17.05
N ALA A 53 8.56 -18.65 18.22
CA ALA A 53 9.03 -19.19 19.48
C ALA A 53 9.04 -20.74 19.46
N ALA A 54 7.97 -21.38 18.98
CA ALA A 54 7.91 -22.83 18.86
C ALA A 54 8.97 -23.39 17.90
N ARG A 55 9.22 -22.71 16.77
CA ARG A 55 10.27 -23.07 15.81
C ARG A 55 11.67 -22.91 16.39
N SER A 56 11.93 -21.85 17.15
CA SER A 56 13.19 -21.64 17.87
C SER A 56 13.45 -22.71 18.94
N ASN A 57 12.39 -23.29 19.51
CA ASN A 57 12.46 -24.44 20.41
C ASN A 57 12.51 -25.80 19.68
N GLY A 58 12.75 -25.81 18.35
CA GLY A 58 12.93 -27.03 17.58
C GLY A 58 11.63 -27.72 17.11
N THR A 59 10.45 -27.14 17.35
CA THR A 59 9.18 -27.73 16.91
C THR A 59 9.13 -27.78 15.38
N SER A 60 8.87 -28.94 14.78
CA SER A 60 8.77 -29.07 13.32
C SER A 60 7.46 -28.48 12.77
N TRP A 61 7.46 -28.07 11.50
CA TRP A 61 6.23 -27.65 10.81
C TRP A 61 5.14 -28.73 10.78
N ALA A 62 5.54 -30.01 10.78
CA ALA A 62 4.58 -31.12 10.84
C ALA A 62 3.92 -31.21 12.22
N ALA A 63 4.66 -30.94 13.30
CA ALA A 63 4.14 -30.89 14.65
C ALA A 63 3.27 -29.64 14.91
N LEU A 64 3.54 -28.53 14.22
CA LEU A 64 2.71 -27.32 14.29
C LEU A 64 1.38 -27.43 13.54
N ALA A 65 1.30 -28.24 12.47
CA ALA A 65 0.14 -28.29 11.60
C ALA A 65 -1.20 -28.59 12.33
N PRO A 66 -1.28 -29.56 13.27
CA PRO A 66 -2.49 -29.79 14.05
C PRO A 66 -2.88 -28.59 14.93
N ALA A 67 -1.91 -27.95 15.58
CA ALA A 67 -2.16 -26.79 16.45
C ALA A 67 -2.66 -25.56 15.67
N LEU A 68 -2.24 -25.40 14.42
CA LEU A 68 -2.69 -24.33 13.52
C LEU A 68 -3.99 -24.66 12.76
N GLY A 69 -4.57 -25.85 13.01
CA GLY A 69 -5.79 -26.31 12.34
C GLY A 69 -5.62 -26.56 10.84
N VAL A 70 -4.42 -26.94 10.39
CA VAL A 70 -4.12 -27.20 8.97
C VAL A 70 -3.69 -28.64 8.73
N ALA A 71 -4.05 -29.17 7.56
CA ALA A 71 -3.88 -30.60 7.25
C ALA A 71 -2.43 -31.04 6.98
N SER A 72 -1.49 -30.11 6.74
CA SER A 72 -0.14 -30.48 6.32
C SER A 72 0.93 -29.50 6.79
N ARG A 73 2.17 -30.01 6.82
CA ARG A 73 3.40 -29.25 7.04
C ARG A 73 3.48 -28.02 6.14
N GLN A 74 3.24 -28.19 4.84
CA GLN A 74 3.31 -27.11 3.85
C GLN A 74 2.23 -26.06 4.09
N ALA A 75 1.04 -26.48 4.52
CA ALA A 75 -0.04 -25.55 4.86
C ALA A 75 0.30 -24.70 6.10
N ALA A 76 0.97 -25.29 7.09
CA ALA A 76 1.47 -24.59 8.27
C ALA A 76 2.54 -23.55 7.90
N GLU A 77 3.54 -23.95 7.10
CA GLU A 77 4.61 -23.07 6.63
C GLU A 77 4.06 -21.90 5.80
N ARG A 78 3.16 -22.17 4.85
CA ARG A 78 2.52 -21.12 4.05
C ARG A 78 1.65 -20.17 4.87
N ARG A 79 1.02 -20.65 5.95
CA ARG A 79 0.26 -19.79 6.89
C ARG A 79 1.22 -18.83 7.59
N TYR A 80 2.31 -19.35 8.17
CA TYR A 80 3.33 -18.52 8.81
C TYR A 80 3.94 -17.48 7.86
N LEU A 81 4.32 -17.87 6.64
CA LEU A 81 4.89 -16.95 5.66
C LEU A 81 3.94 -15.83 5.23
N ARG A 82 2.61 -16.05 5.28
CA ARG A 82 1.60 -15.01 5.01
C ARG A 82 1.39 -14.04 6.17
N LEU A 83 1.64 -14.53 7.39
CA LEU A 83 1.52 -13.79 8.64
C LEU A 83 2.80 -13.02 8.98
N ARG A 84 3.95 -13.42 8.40
CA ARG A 84 5.19 -12.67 8.54
C ARG A 84 5.01 -11.28 7.90
N PRO A 85 5.30 -10.20 8.64
CA PRO A 85 5.51 -8.91 8.02
C PRO A 85 6.62 -9.09 6.98
N SER A 86 6.42 -8.62 5.74
CA SER A 86 7.55 -8.35 4.86
C SER A 86 8.45 -7.33 5.55
N ASP A 87 9.74 -7.24 5.19
CA ASP A 87 10.72 -6.30 5.76
C ASP A 87 10.32 -4.80 5.68
N THR A 88 9.11 -4.51 5.18
CA THR A 88 8.42 -3.21 5.15
C THR A 88 7.51 -2.95 6.37
N GLY A 89 7.32 -3.91 7.29
CA GLY A 89 6.66 -3.66 8.59
C GLY A 89 5.12 -3.67 8.63
N GLU A 90 4.44 -4.26 7.64
CA GLU A 90 2.96 -4.34 7.65
C GLU A 90 2.46 -5.57 8.43
N ALA A 91 1.86 -5.33 9.61
CA ALA A 91 1.59 -6.35 10.63
C ALA A 91 0.24 -7.12 10.50
N THR A 92 -0.72 -6.71 9.66
CA THR A 92 -2.02 -7.41 9.54
C THR A 92 -2.56 -7.45 8.10
N GLY A 93 -3.45 -8.42 7.82
CA GLY A 93 -4.13 -8.50 6.52
C GLY A 93 -5.01 -7.27 6.21
N GLU A 94 -5.51 -6.60 7.24
CA GLU A 94 -6.23 -5.33 7.11
C GLU A 94 -5.29 -4.17 6.79
N ALA A 95 -4.10 -4.12 7.40
CA ALA A 95 -3.06 -3.14 7.04
C ALA A 95 -2.67 -3.25 5.56
N ARG A 96 -2.58 -4.46 5.01
CA ARG A 96 -2.32 -4.68 3.56
C ARG A 96 -3.45 -4.15 2.69
N VAL A 97 -4.70 -4.38 3.08
CA VAL A 97 -5.87 -3.87 2.35
C VAL A 97 -5.91 -2.35 2.41
N ASP A 98 -5.61 -1.76 3.57
CA ASP A 98 -5.57 -0.31 3.76
C ASP A 98 -4.40 0.34 3.00
N ALA A 99 -3.21 -0.26 3.01
CA ALA A 99 -2.07 0.17 2.20
C ALA A 99 -2.40 0.12 0.70
N GLN A 100 -3.08 -0.94 0.25
CA GLN A 100 -3.53 -1.04 -1.14
C GLN A 100 -4.62 -0.01 -1.47
N ARG A 101 -5.50 0.32 -0.53
CA ARG A 101 -6.52 1.38 -0.69
C ARG A 101 -5.86 2.77 -0.74
N ASP A 102 -4.87 3.03 0.11
CA ASP A 102 -4.06 4.25 0.13
C ASP A 102 -3.33 4.41 -1.20
N LYS A 103 -2.65 3.36 -1.67
CA LYS A 103 -1.99 3.32 -2.98
C LYS A 103 -2.98 3.66 -4.10
N ARG A 104 -4.14 2.99 -4.13
CA ARG A 104 -5.18 3.27 -5.15
C ARG A 104 -5.71 4.69 -5.06
N ALA A 105 -5.81 5.29 -3.87
CA ALA A 105 -6.22 6.68 -3.70
C ALA A 105 -5.16 7.64 -4.29
N GLY A 106 -3.88 7.38 -4.01
CA GLY A 106 -2.77 8.12 -4.60
C GLY A 106 -2.71 8.00 -6.13
N ASP A 107 -2.84 6.78 -6.65
CA ASP A 107 -2.85 6.52 -8.11
C ASP A 107 -4.01 7.27 -8.80
N ARG A 108 -5.21 7.30 -8.19
CA ARG A 108 -6.34 8.10 -8.70
C ARG A 108 -6.08 9.59 -8.67
N ALA A 109 -5.49 10.11 -7.59
CA ALA A 109 -5.17 11.53 -7.46
C ALA A 109 -4.16 11.98 -8.52
N VAL A 110 -3.12 11.17 -8.76
CA VAL A 110 -2.13 11.42 -9.82
C VAL A 110 -2.77 11.35 -11.21
N ALA A 111 -3.61 10.35 -11.47
CA ALA A 111 -4.27 10.23 -12.77
C ALA A 111 -5.22 11.41 -13.06
N GLU A 112 -5.95 11.90 -12.05
CA GLU A 112 -6.79 13.09 -12.20
C GLU A 112 -5.94 14.36 -12.41
N TRP A 113 -4.86 14.54 -11.66
CA TRP A 113 -3.93 15.65 -11.88
C TRP A 113 -3.31 15.61 -13.27
N ALA A 114 -2.87 14.44 -13.74
CA ALA A 114 -2.28 14.27 -15.06
C ALA A 114 -3.29 14.62 -16.17
N ARG A 115 -4.57 14.22 -16.02
CA ARG A 115 -5.63 14.62 -16.95
C ARG A 115 -5.85 16.13 -17.00
N ARG A 116 -5.81 16.82 -15.85
CA ARG A 116 -5.91 18.29 -15.79
C ARG A 116 -4.68 19.00 -16.35
N ASN A 117 -3.52 18.36 -16.32
CA ASN A 117 -2.24 18.92 -16.77
C ASN A 117 -1.74 18.33 -18.10
N ALA A 118 -2.64 17.71 -18.86
CA ALA A 118 -2.29 16.90 -20.02
C ALA A 118 -1.52 17.69 -21.10
N GLY A 119 -1.89 18.94 -21.34
CA GLY A 119 -1.20 19.80 -22.30
C GLY A 119 0.25 20.09 -21.90
N SER A 120 0.48 20.41 -20.63
CA SER A 120 1.84 20.65 -20.09
C SER A 120 2.71 19.41 -20.15
N LEU A 121 2.15 18.24 -19.80
CA LEU A 121 2.86 16.96 -19.87
C LEU A 121 3.24 16.60 -21.30
N ARG A 122 2.32 16.76 -22.27
CA ARG A 122 2.61 16.49 -23.69
C ARG A 122 3.63 17.47 -24.27
N LYS A 123 3.56 18.75 -23.89
CA LYS A 123 4.57 19.74 -24.30
C LYS A 123 5.96 19.33 -23.81
N LEU A 124 6.07 18.95 -22.54
CA LEU A 124 7.34 18.54 -21.94
C LEU A 124 7.87 17.25 -22.58
N ALA A 125 7.00 16.27 -22.81
CA ALA A 125 7.35 15.04 -23.51
C ALA A 125 7.83 15.30 -24.94
N GLY A 126 7.17 16.20 -25.69
CA GLY A 126 7.61 16.61 -27.02
C GLY A 126 8.98 17.30 -27.02
N GLN A 127 9.29 18.10 -25.98
CA GLN A 127 10.60 18.72 -25.83
C GLN A 127 11.69 17.68 -25.57
N VAL A 128 11.41 16.69 -24.72
CA VAL A 128 12.36 15.61 -24.39
C VAL A 128 12.57 14.66 -25.56
N SER A 129 11.51 14.29 -26.29
CA SER A 129 11.60 13.38 -27.44
C SER A 129 12.31 14.00 -28.66
N ALA A 130 12.40 15.33 -28.71
CA ALA A 130 13.06 16.06 -29.80
C ALA A 130 14.52 16.44 -29.49
N LEU A 131 15.09 15.94 -28.39
CA LEU A 131 16.49 16.18 -28.06
C LEU A 131 17.41 15.42 -29.03
N GLU A 132 18.40 16.12 -29.57
CA GLU A 132 19.38 15.56 -30.51
C GLU A 132 20.79 15.52 -29.89
N GLY A 133 21.70 14.74 -30.49
CA GLY A 133 23.08 14.63 -30.03
C GLY A 133 23.24 13.86 -28.71
N LEU A 134 22.27 13.01 -28.38
CA LEU A 134 22.25 12.20 -27.17
C LEU A 134 23.13 10.93 -27.32
N GLY A 135 23.73 10.50 -26.22
CA GLY A 135 24.33 9.16 -26.13
C GLY A 135 23.25 8.06 -26.16
N ALA A 136 23.61 6.83 -26.49
CA ALA A 136 22.65 5.73 -26.73
C ALA A 136 21.59 5.55 -25.62
N ALA A 137 21.99 5.55 -24.34
CA ALA A 137 21.04 5.41 -23.23
C ALA A 137 20.05 6.58 -23.09
N ALA A 138 20.51 7.80 -23.42
CA ALA A 138 19.67 8.99 -23.40
C ALA A 138 18.72 9.02 -24.60
N GLN A 139 19.18 8.57 -25.77
CA GLN A 139 18.35 8.38 -26.96
C GLN A 139 17.24 7.35 -26.70
N ASP A 140 17.57 6.18 -26.16
CA ASP A 140 16.58 5.15 -25.78
C ASP A 140 15.51 5.71 -24.83
N SER A 141 15.90 6.60 -23.91
CA SER A 141 14.96 7.23 -23.00
C SER A 141 14.08 8.28 -23.70
N ALA A 142 14.62 9.04 -24.64
CA ALA A 142 13.87 10.01 -25.44
C ALA A 142 12.86 9.31 -26.36
N ASP A 143 13.26 8.18 -26.96
CA ASP A 143 12.39 7.36 -27.80
C ASP A 143 11.20 6.80 -27.01
N ARG A 144 11.44 6.28 -25.79
CA ARG A 144 10.35 5.83 -24.90
C ARG A 144 9.37 6.96 -24.51
N VAL A 145 9.87 8.19 -24.37
CA VAL A 145 9.01 9.36 -24.16
C VAL A 145 8.19 9.66 -25.41
N GLY A 146 8.81 9.53 -26.60
CA GLY A 146 8.15 9.61 -27.90
C GLY A 146 7.04 8.58 -28.07
N ASP A 147 7.28 7.32 -27.76
CA ASP A 147 6.28 6.25 -27.81
C ASP A 147 5.09 6.56 -26.90
N ALA A 148 5.37 7.08 -25.70
CA ALA A 148 4.34 7.42 -24.72
C ALA A 148 3.45 8.60 -25.15
N LEU A 149 3.92 9.49 -26.04
CA LEU A 149 3.08 10.54 -26.63
C LEU A 149 1.91 9.99 -27.45
N GLY A 150 2.04 8.78 -27.98
CA GLY A 150 0.97 8.09 -28.71
C GLY A 150 -0.14 7.53 -27.82
N THR A 151 0.00 7.60 -26.49
CA THR A 151 -1.00 7.06 -25.55
C THR A 151 -2.12 8.05 -25.26
N ASP A 152 -3.34 7.52 -25.09
CA ASP A 152 -4.53 8.33 -24.79
C ASP A 152 -4.50 8.93 -23.38
N ASN A 153 -3.89 8.21 -22.42
CA ASN A 153 -3.88 8.57 -21.01
C ASN A 153 -2.63 9.41 -20.64
N PRO A 154 -2.78 10.68 -20.25
CA PRO A 154 -1.64 11.54 -19.90
C PRO A 154 -0.81 11.06 -18.70
N ALA A 155 -1.37 10.21 -17.84
CA ALA A 155 -0.62 9.64 -16.72
C ALA A 155 0.50 8.68 -17.18
N ASP A 156 0.37 8.11 -18.37
CA ASP A 156 1.34 7.16 -18.93
C ASP A 156 2.65 7.86 -19.33
N LEU A 157 2.61 9.19 -19.51
CA LEU A 157 3.80 10.02 -19.77
C LEU A 157 4.69 10.18 -18.54
N LEU A 158 4.17 10.02 -17.32
CA LEU A 158 4.89 10.36 -16.10
C LEU A 158 6.10 9.45 -15.85
N SER A 159 5.97 8.15 -16.12
CA SER A 159 7.06 7.20 -15.90
C SER A 159 8.21 7.38 -16.90
N PRO A 160 7.97 7.48 -18.22
CA PRO A 160 9.02 7.79 -19.19
C PRO A 160 9.70 9.15 -18.94
N LEU A 161 8.93 10.18 -18.57
CA LEU A 161 9.46 11.50 -18.22
C LEU A 161 10.35 11.46 -16.96
N ALA A 162 9.96 10.74 -15.92
CA ALA A 162 10.80 10.57 -14.74
C ALA A 162 12.07 9.77 -15.06
N ALA A 163 11.98 8.76 -15.92
CA ALA A 163 13.11 7.93 -16.32
C ALA A 163 14.15 8.67 -17.17
N SER A 164 13.76 9.73 -17.90
CA SER A 164 14.69 10.52 -18.70
C SER A 164 15.52 11.51 -17.87
N HIS A 165 15.06 11.86 -16.65
CA HIS A 165 15.71 12.87 -15.80
C HIS A 165 17.22 12.68 -15.64
N PRO A 166 17.78 11.50 -15.29
CA PRO A 166 19.21 11.32 -15.08
C PRO A 166 20.06 11.66 -16.31
N HIS A 167 19.49 11.52 -17.51
CA HIS A 167 20.16 11.79 -18.78
C HIS A 167 20.18 13.29 -19.15
N LEU A 168 19.35 14.11 -18.49
CA LEU A 168 19.21 15.54 -18.78
C LEU A 168 20.01 16.43 -17.84
N VAL A 169 20.48 15.91 -16.70
CA VAL A 169 21.15 16.71 -15.65
C VAL A 169 22.41 17.41 -16.15
N GLU A 170 23.18 16.78 -17.04
CA GLU A 170 24.48 17.30 -17.49
C GLU A 170 24.34 18.41 -18.53
N HIS A 171 23.48 18.22 -19.54
CA HIS A 171 23.40 19.09 -20.71
C HIS A 171 22.07 19.88 -20.83
N HIS A 172 21.03 19.51 -20.08
CA HIS A 172 19.68 20.07 -20.18
C HIS A 172 19.05 20.38 -18.80
N ARG A 173 19.82 21.05 -17.92
CA ARG A 173 19.41 21.31 -16.52
C ARG A 173 18.00 21.88 -16.35
N GLY A 174 17.61 22.85 -17.18
CA GLY A 174 16.27 23.43 -17.08
C GLY A 174 15.12 22.45 -17.32
N LEU A 175 15.33 21.45 -18.18
CA LEU A 175 14.36 20.36 -18.39
C LEU A 175 14.42 19.35 -17.23
N ALA A 176 15.62 19.01 -16.77
CA ALA A 176 15.79 18.14 -15.61
C ALA A 176 15.07 18.70 -14.37
N ASP A 177 15.23 19.99 -14.07
CA ASP A 177 14.58 20.65 -12.93
C ASP A 177 13.04 20.61 -13.03
N GLN A 178 12.50 20.79 -14.24
CA GLN A 178 11.06 20.69 -14.48
C GLN A 178 10.53 19.26 -14.27
N LEU A 179 11.27 18.25 -14.73
CA LEU A 179 10.91 16.85 -14.53
C LEU A 179 10.97 16.46 -13.04
N ALA A 180 12.01 16.91 -12.32
CA ALA A 180 12.13 16.71 -10.89
C ALA A 180 10.95 17.34 -10.13
N GLY A 181 10.59 18.58 -10.46
CA GLY A 181 9.45 19.27 -9.87
C GLY A 181 8.11 18.54 -10.08
N ILE A 182 7.90 17.95 -11.26
CA ILE A 182 6.73 17.12 -11.55
C ILE A 182 6.75 15.83 -10.73
N ALA A 183 7.89 15.12 -10.70
CA ALA A 183 8.02 13.88 -9.94
C ALA A 183 7.70 14.12 -8.45
N GLU A 184 8.32 15.15 -7.85
CA GLU A 184 8.05 15.54 -6.46
C GLU A 184 6.58 15.91 -6.21
N HIS A 185 5.96 16.63 -7.15
CA HIS A 185 4.55 17.01 -7.03
C HIS A 185 3.64 15.78 -7.08
N THR A 186 3.89 14.83 -7.98
CA THR A 186 3.13 13.57 -8.03
C THR A 186 3.30 12.74 -6.77
N ASP A 187 4.48 12.75 -6.16
CA ASP A 187 4.73 12.06 -4.90
C ASP A 187 4.04 12.74 -3.71
N ARG A 188 4.00 14.07 -3.69
CA ARG A 188 3.18 14.82 -2.72
C ARG A 188 1.70 14.47 -2.87
N LEU A 189 1.16 14.47 -4.09
CA LEU A 189 -0.24 14.09 -4.34
C LEU A 189 -0.56 12.67 -3.86
N ARG A 190 0.33 11.69 -4.06
CA ARG A 190 0.15 10.32 -3.56
C ARG A 190 0.07 10.28 -2.04
N ARG A 191 0.97 11.00 -1.35
CA ARG A 191 0.99 11.07 0.11
C ARG A 191 -0.23 11.79 0.66
N ASP A 192 -0.60 12.94 0.10
CA ASP A 192 -1.75 13.73 0.54
C ASP A 192 -3.06 12.97 0.37
N ALA A 193 -3.23 12.25 -0.75
CA ALA A 193 -4.41 11.41 -0.98
C ALA A 193 -4.51 10.25 0.03
N ALA A 194 -3.38 9.63 0.40
CA ALA A 194 -3.34 8.60 1.42
C ALA A 194 -3.71 9.17 2.80
N VAL A 195 -3.19 10.35 3.15
CA VAL A 195 -3.51 11.04 4.42
C VAL A 195 -4.99 11.44 4.47
N GLN A 196 -5.51 12.10 3.43
CA GLN A 196 -6.92 12.52 3.35
C GLN A 196 -7.89 11.34 3.48
N ARG A 197 -7.55 10.19 2.87
CA ARG A 197 -8.38 8.98 2.99
C ARG A 197 -8.34 8.36 4.38
N ARG A 198 -7.24 8.55 5.13
CA ARG A 198 -7.14 8.12 6.55
C ARG A 198 -7.90 9.06 7.48
N THR A 199 -7.94 10.36 7.19
CA THR A 199 -8.67 11.37 8.01
C THR A 199 -10.17 11.41 7.74
N GLN A 200 -10.63 10.94 6.57
CA GLN A 200 -12.05 10.80 6.22
C GLN A 200 -12.66 9.47 6.69
N ARG A 201 -11.91 8.68 7.46
CA ARG A 201 -12.32 7.40 8.02
C ARG A 201 -12.86 7.59 9.43
#